data_AF-A0A6P5TAG7-F1
#
_entry.id   AF-A0A6P5TAG7-F1
#
_cell.length_a   1.000
_cell.length_b   1.000
_cell.length_c   1.000
_cell.angle_alpha   90.00
_cell.angle_beta   90.00
_cell.angle_gamma   90.00
#
_symmetry.space_group_name_H-M   'P 1'
#
loop_
_entity.id
_entity.type
_entity.pdbx_description
1 polymer ?
#
loop_
_entity_poly.entity_id
_entity_poly.type
_entity_poly.pdbx_seq_one_letter_code
_entity_poly.pdbx_strand_id
1 'polypeptide(L)'
;MSGKELGQELKELVSSLQDQGILDEHFDQMKAVQNEQNPCFVANLITTFLGDAENVIGQLGTYLSAQDVNYPEVATLALKLKGSSSSVGGCRMALACSELRDVSDVNDHEG
;
A
#
# COMPACT_ATOMS: atom_id res chain seq x y z
N MET A 1 36.64 6.12 1.81
CA MET A 1 35.24 6.23 1.36
C MET A 1 34.41 6.46 2.61
N SER A 2 33.92 7.68 2.86
CA SER A 2 33.01 7.91 3.98
C SER A 2 31.70 7.22 3.62
N GLY A 3 31.36 6.14 4.32
CA GLY A 3 30.03 5.55 4.20
C GLY A 3 28.99 6.63 4.51
N LYS A 4 27.91 6.67 3.75
CA LYS A 4 26.81 7.59 4.06
C LYS A 4 26.27 7.22 5.44
N GLU A 5 25.90 8.24 6.22
CA GLU A 5 25.19 8.01 7.46
C GLU A 5 23.83 7.39 7.16
N LEU A 6 23.39 6.39 7.94
CA LEU A 6 22.16 5.63 7.71
C LEU A 6 20.92 6.54 7.54
N GLY A 7 20.87 7.66 8.24
CA GLY A 7 19.80 8.65 8.11
C GLY A 7 19.76 9.32 6.73
N GLN A 8 20.91 9.55 6.11
CA GLN A 8 21.01 10.13 4.78
C GLN A 8 20.55 9.11 3.72
N GLU A 9 20.94 7.85 3.84
CA GLU A 9 20.49 6.78 2.94
C GLU A 9 18.97 6.60 2.98
N LEU A 10 18.38 6.61 4.19
CA LEU A 10 16.94 6.55 4.34
C LEU A 10 16.22 7.74 3.68
N LYS A 11 16.76 8.95 3.84
CA LYS A 11 16.18 10.16 3.23
C LYS A 11 16.21 10.10 1.70
N GLU A 12 17.32 9.63 1.13
CA GLU A 12 17.48 9.44 -0.31
C GLU A 12 16.53 8.36 -0.85
N LEU A 13 16.37 7.25 -0.13
CA LEU A 13 15.41 6.21 -0.50
C LEU A 13 13.98 6.75 -0.53
N VAL A 14 13.55 7.46 0.52
CA VAL A 14 12.20 8.03 0.59
C VAL A 14 11.96 9.03 -0.54
N SER A 15 12.92 9.92 -0.80
CA SER A 15 12.82 10.89 -1.90
C SER A 15 12.69 10.17 -3.25
N SER A 16 13.51 9.14 -3.49
CA SER A 16 13.44 8.34 -4.72
C SER A 16 12.08 7.63 -4.88
N LEU A 17 11.48 7.14 -3.81
CA LEU A 17 10.15 6.53 -3.86
C LEU A 17 9.04 7.56 -4.14
N GLN A 18 9.18 8.79 -3.63
CA GLN A 18 8.26 9.89 -3.91
C GLN A 18 8.39 10.36 -5.37
N ASP A 19 9.62 10.51 -5.88
CA ASP A 19 9.89 10.88 -7.28
C ASP A 19 9.31 9.85 -8.27
N GLN A 20 9.27 8.58 -7.89
CA GLN A 20 8.65 7.49 -8.66
C GLN A 20 7.11 7.42 -8.48
N GLY A 21 6.53 8.30 -7.66
CA GLY A 21 5.11 8.32 -7.35
C GLY A 21 4.63 7.11 -6.55
N ILE A 22 5.53 6.39 -5.87
CA ILE A 22 5.17 5.22 -5.02
C ILE A 22 4.62 5.70 -3.68
N LEU A 23 5.27 6.72 -3.12
CA LEU A 23 4.87 7.37 -1.88
C LEU A 23 4.39 8.80 -2.15
N ASP A 24 3.50 9.31 -1.29
CA ASP A 24 3.04 10.69 -1.29
C ASP A 24 3.39 11.43 0.01
N GLU A 25 2.85 12.63 0.17
CA GLU A 25 3.04 13.49 1.34
C GLU A 25 2.47 12.89 2.65
N HIS A 26 1.52 11.95 2.58
CA HIS A 26 0.99 11.29 3.78
C HIS A 26 2.04 10.40 4.44
N PHE A 27 3.02 9.88 3.69
CA PHE A 27 4.13 9.15 4.27
C PHE A 27 5.00 10.04 5.17
N ASP A 28 5.21 11.31 4.80
CA ASP A 28 5.96 12.26 5.62
C ASP A 28 5.15 12.69 6.86
N GLN A 29 3.83 12.86 6.72
CA GLN A 29 2.94 13.11 7.85
C GLN A 29 2.98 11.94 8.85
N MET A 30 2.90 10.70 8.36
CA MET A 30 3.03 9.48 9.17
C MET A 30 4.39 9.44 9.89
N LYS A 31 5.50 9.76 9.20
CA LYS A 31 6.83 9.80 9.82
C LYS A 31 6.94 10.85 10.93
N ALA A 32 6.29 12.00 10.77
CA ALA A 32 6.30 13.07 11.77
C ALA A 32 5.62 12.69 13.09
N VAL A 33 4.78 11.64 13.11
CA VAL A 33 4.14 11.12 14.33
C VAL A 33 5.14 10.39 15.24
N GLN A 34 6.20 9.83 14.68
CA GLN A 34 7.24 9.13 15.45
C GLN A 34 7.95 10.10 16.40
N ASN A 35 8.11 9.68 17.66
CA ASN A 35 8.75 10.48 18.70
C ASN A 35 9.51 9.57 19.68
N GLU A 36 10.18 10.16 20.68
CA GLU A 36 10.98 9.43 21.67
C GLU A 36 10.18 8.41 22.51
N GLN A 37 8.86 8.63 22.68
CA GLN A 37 7.98 7.71 23.42
C GLN A 37 7.50 6.54 22.56
N ASN A 38 7.55 6.68 21.22
CA ASN A 38 7.19 5.63 20.27
C ASN A 38 8.18 5.58 19.09
N PRO A 39 9.45 5.19 19.34
CA PRO A 39 10.52 5.27 18.35
C PRO A 39 10.35 4.27 17.20
N CYS A 40 9.51 3.23 17.37
CA CYS A 40 9.27 2.20 16.37
C CYS A 40 7.96 2.39 15.60
N PHE A 41 7.28 3.53 15.75
CA PHE A 41 5.95 3.76 15.16
C PHE A 41 5.91 3.46 13.66
N VAL A 42 6.80 4.06 12.88
CA VAL A 42 6.82 3.89 11.42
C VAL A 42 7.17 2.45 11.05
N ALA A 43 8.19 1.88 11.68
CA ALA A 43 8.61 0.50 11.41
C ALA A 43 7.48 -0.50 11.69
N ASN A 44 6.77 -0.34 12.80
CA ASN A 44 5.64 -1.18 13.15
C ASN A 44 4.49 -1.03 12.14
N LEU A 45 4.13 0.20 11.78
CA LEU A 45 3.03 0.46 10.85
C LEU A 45 3.32 -0.11 9.45
N ILE A 46 4.55 0.07 8.94
CA ILE A 46 4.97 -0.51 7.67
C ILE A 46 5.01 -2.04 7.73
N THR A 47 5.48 -2.62 8.85
CA THR A 47 5.49 -4.09 9.02
C THR A 47 4.07 -4.65 9.01
N THR A 48 3.14 -4.02 9.73
CA THR A 48 1.73 -4.39 9.72
C THR A 48 1.13 -4.26 8.32
N PHE A 49 1.37 -3.14 7.64
CA PHE A 49 0.91 -2.93 6.26
C PHE A 49 1.40 -4.03 5.31
N LEU A 50 2.68 -4.38 5.36
CA LEU A 50 3.25 -5.41 4.48
C LEU A 50 2.60 -6.78 4.70
N GLY A 51 2.36 -7.17 5.97
CA GLY A 51 1.67 -8.42 6.29
C GLY A 51 0.21 -8.42 5.82
N ASP A 52 -0.51 -7.32 6.03
CA ASP A 52 -1.89 -7.17 5.56
C ASP A 52 -1.96 -7.18 4.01
N ALA A 53 -1.03 -6.50 3.35
CA ALA A 53 -0.94 -6.43 1.90
C ALA A 53 -0.66 -7.81 1.29
N GLU A 54 0.30 -8.56 1.83
CA GLU A 54 0.63 -9.91 1.36
C GLU A 54 -0.59 -10.84 1.44
N ASN A 55 -1.31 -10.82 2.56
CA ASN A 55 -2.53 -11.60 2.74
C ASN A 55 -3.63 -11.21 1.73
N VAL A 56 -3.88 -9.91 1.55
CA VAL A 56 -4.91 -9.43 0.63
C VAL A 56 -4.55 -9.74 -0.82
N ILE A 57 -3.29 -9.54 -1.22
CA ILE A 57 -2.81 -9.88 -2.58
C ILE A 57 -2.93 -11.38 -2.84
N GLY A 58 -2.63 -12.23 -1.86
CA GLY A 58 -2.83 -13.69 -1.98
C GLY A 58 -4.28 -14.09 -2.20
N GLN A 59 -5.22 -13.45 -1.49
CA GLN A 59 -6.66 -13.66 -1.69
C GLN A 59 -7.13 -13.16 -3.06
N LEU A 60 -6.69 -11.97 -3.48
CA LEU A 60 -6.97 -11.44 -4.82
C LEU A 60 -6.50 -12.40 -5.90
N GLY A 61 -5.28 -12.94 -5.78
CA GLY A 61 -4.75 -13.93 -6.70
C GLY A 61 -5.61 -15.19 -6.77
N THR A 62 -6.18 -15.63 -5.64
CA THR A 62 -7.09 -16.79 -5.59
C THR A 62 -8.40 -16.52 -6.32
N TYR A 63 -9.08 -15.39 -6.03
CA TYR A 63 -10.35 -15.06 -6.66
C TYR A 63 -10.23 -14.77 -8.15
N LEU A 64 -9.15 -14.11 -8.58
CA LEU A 64 -8.90 -13.80 -10.00
C LEU A 64 -8.48 -15.03 -10.81
N SER A 65 -8.03 -16.11 -10.16
CA SER A 65 -7.67 -17.36 -10.85
C SER A 65 -8.83 -18.36 -10.96
N ALA A 66 -10.01 -18.03 -10.39
CA ALA A 66 -11.19 -18.87 -10.48
C ALA A 66 -11.77 -18.86 -11.91
N GLN A 67 -12.43 -19.96 -12.30
CA GLN A 67 -13.14 -20.04 -13.59
C GLN A 67 -14.27 -19.01 -13.66
N ASP A 68 -15.04 -18.91 -12.58
CA ASP A 68 -16.07 -17.88 -12.38
C ASP A 68 -15.56 -16.91 -11.32
N VAL A 69 -15.11 -15.73 -11.75
CA VAL A 69 -14.52 -14.73 -10.85
C VAL A 69 -15.61 -14.11 -9.98
N ASN A 70 -15.39 -14.11 -8.66
CA ASN A 70 -16.25 -13.41 -7.71
C ASN A 70 -15.84 -11.92 -7.63
N TYR A 71 -16.32 -11.12 -8.58
CA TYR A 71 -16.03 -9.68 -8.65
C TYR A 71 -16.41 -8.88 -7.39
N PRO A 72 -17.54 -9.16 -6.70
CA PRO A 72 -17.83 -8.53 -5.41
C PRO A 72 -16.75 -8.73 -4.33
N GLU A 73 -16.18 -9.93 -4.24
CA GLU A 73 -15.06 -10.21 -3.32
C GLU A 73 -13.77 -9.51 -3.76
N VAL A 74 -13.47 -9.48 -5.06
CA VAL A 74 -12.33 -8.73 -5.61
C VAL A 74 -12.44 -7.24 -5.29
N ALA A 75 -13.62 -6.63 -5.49
CA ALA A 75 -13.89 -5.23 -5.17
C ALA A 75 -13.71 -4.94 -3.67
N THR A 76 -14.18 -5.84 -2.81
CA THR A 76 -14.04 -5.75 -1.34
C THR A 76 -12.56 -5.79 -0.91
N LEU A 77 -11.79 -6.72 -1.46
CA LEU A 77 -10.35 -6.85 -1.20
C LEU A 77 -9.56 -5.65 -1.73
N ALA A 78 -9.90 -5.17 -2.93
CA ALA A 78 -9.31 -3.97 -3.51
C ALA A 78 -9.56 -2.73 -2.64
N LEU A 79 -10.79 -2.55 -2.13
CA LEU A 79 -11.11 -1.45 -1.21
C LEU A 79 -10.29 -1.55 0.09
N LYS A 80 -10.15 -2.75 0.66
CA LYS A 80 -9.33 -2.98 1.87
C LYS A 80 -7.87 -2.61 1.63
N LEU A 81 -7.28 -3.08 0.53
CA LEU A 81 -5.88 -2.80 0.20
C LEU A 81 -5.66 -1.32 -0.12
N LYS A 82 -6.64 -0.66 -0.77
CA LYS A 82 -6.63 0.79 -0.99
C LYS A 82 -6.56 1.57 0.32
N GLY A 83 -7.41 1.23 1.28
CA GLY A 83 -7.43 1.89 2.59
C GLY A 83 -6.13 1.69 3.35
N SER A 84 -5.62 0.46 3.39
CA SER A 84 -4.35 0.14 4.05
C SER A 84 -3.14 0.81 3.37
N SER A 85 -3.13 0.89 2.03
CA SER A 85 -2.06 1.59 1.30
C SER A 85 -2.09 3.10 1.54
N SER A 86 -3.28 3.68 1.60
CA SER A 86 -3.45 5.13 1.84
C SER A 86 -2.98 5.53 3.24
N SER A 87 -3.18 4.68 4.26
CA SER A 87 -2.78 4.99 5.64
C SER A 87 -1.26 5.08 5.84
N VAL A 88 -0.48 4.49 4.94
CA VAL A 88 0.99 4.55 4.92
C VAL A 88 1.53 5.46 3.81
N GLY A 89 0.68 6.26 3.15
CA GLY A 89 1.09 7.12 2.02
C GLY A 89 1.54 6.36 0.77
N GLY A 90 1.16 5.08 0.62
CA GLY A 90 1.42 4.25 -0.56
C GLY A 90 0.48 4.55 -1.72
N CYS A 91 0.54 5.77 -2.26
CA CYS A 91 -0.43 6.30 -3.21
C CYS A 91 -0.56 5.47 -4.51
N ARG A 92 0.55 4.94 -5.06
CA ARG A 92 0.51 4.12 -6.28
C ARG A 92 -0.33 2.86 -6.12
N MET A 93 -0.16 2.17 -4.99
CA MET A 93 -0.94 0.97 -4.69
C MET A 93 -2.40 1.33 -4.45
N ALA A 94 -2.67 2.44 -3.74
CA ALA A 94 -4.02 2.91 -3.53
C ALA A 94 -4.75 3.25 -4.84
N LEU A 95 -4.05 3.83 -5.82
CA LEU A 95 -4.58 4.10 -7.15
C LEU A 95 -4.88 2.80 -7.91
N ALA A 96 -3.93 1.87 -7.97
CA ALA A 96 -4.12 0.57 -8.62
C ALA A 96 -5.31 -0.22 -8.02
N CYS A 97 -5.48 -0.16 -6.70
CA CYS A 97 -6.63 -0.76 -6.01
C CYS A 97 -7.94 -0.05 -6.34
N SER A 98 -7.91 1.26 -6.59
CA SER A 98 -9.09 2.00 -7.04
C SER A 98 -9.51 1.53 -8.44
N GLU A 99 -8.56 1.44 -9.38
CA GLU A 99 -8.81 0.96 -10.74
C GLU A 99 -9.34 -0.49 -10.75
N LEU A 100 -8.73 -1.37 -9.95
CA LEU A 100 -9.17 -2.77 -9.82
C LEU A 100 -10.62 -2.86 -9.32
N ARG A 101 -10.98 -2.04 -8.33
CA ARG A 101 -12.36 -1.97 -7.83
C ARG A 101 -13.31 -1.49 -8.92
N ASP A 102 -12.98 -0.39 -9.59
CA ASP A 102 -13.86 0.20 -10.61
C ASP A 102 -14.12 -0.79 -11.76
N VAL A 103 -13.09 -1.54 -12.18
CA VAL A 103 -13.24 -2.61 -13.19
C VAL A 103 -14.04 -3.80 -12.65
N SER A 104 -13.90 -4.15 -11.36
CA SER A 104 -14.67 -5.25 -10.75
C SER A 104 -16.16 -4.91 -10.67
N ASP A 105 -16.49 -3.68 -10.30
CA ASP A 105 -17.87 -3.18 -10.24
C ASP A 105 -18.54 -3.22 -11.63
N VAL A 106 -17.79 -2.92 -12.71
CA VAL A 106 -18.31 -3.02 -14.09
C VAL A 106 -18.60 -4.48 -14.49
N ASN A 107 -17.66 -5.40 -14.22
CA ASN A 107 -17.83 -6.80 -14.62
C ASN A 107 -18.94 -7.53 -13.84
N ASP A 108 -19.23 -7.11 -12.60
CA ASP A 108 -20.38 -7.62 -11.83
C ASP A 108 -21.72 -7.27 -12.51
N HIS A 109 -21.78 -6.17 -13.26
CA HIS A 109 -22.98 -5.71 -13.94
C HIS A 109 -23.14 -6.25 -15.38
N GLU A 110 -22.10 -6.84 -15.96
CA GLU A 110 -22.11 -7.43 -17.31
C GLU A 110 -22.36 -8.95 -17.31
N GLY A 111 -22.37 -9.58 -16.13
CA GLY A 111 -22.63 -11.01 -15.92
C GLY A 111 -24.09 -11.42 -15.78
#